data_AF-A0A5E4MPH9-F1
#
_entry.id   AF-A0A5E4MPH9-F1
#
_cell.length_a   1.000
_cell.length_b   1.000
_cell.length_c   1.000
_cell.angle_alpha   90.00
_cell.angle_beta   90.00
_cell.angle_gamma   90.00
#
_symmetry.space_group_name_H-M   'P 1'
#
loop_
_entity.id
_entity.type
_entity.pdbx_description
1 polymer ?
#
loop_
_entity_poly.entity_id
_entity_poly.type
_entity_poly.pdbx_seq_one_letter_code
_entity_poly.pdbx_strand_id
1 'polypeptide(L)'
;FLVNCMAQSQKKLNINVSFEGEFAQYLTELIFLVNCMAQSQKKLNINISFENELAQYLTDMAEMENKTIQEVLVSFVKEEFEEDIELSKIADERDAEGTEIVDYKDNVTENDIPSLPVTIEARVKRAIDERLTVDPVNLGKALRGRLGGSRRLRVGSYRIIYKIDKLEHTVTITEVGHRDSIYKR
;
A
#
# COMPACT_ATOMS: atom_id res chain seq x y z
N PHE A 1 25.12 -9.34 -18.19
CA PHE A 1 25.25 -8.01 -18.81
C PHE A 1 26.14 -7.11 -17.95
N LEU A 2 27.22 -6.57 -18.50
CA LEU A 2 28.10 -5.63 -17.80
C LEU A 2 27.61 -4.20 -18.08
N VAL A 3 26.95 -3.57 -17.12
CA VAL A 3 26.67 -2.14 -17.18
C VAL A 3 27.92 -1.41 -16.70
N ASN A 4 28.71 -0.87 -17.63
CA ASN A 4 29.83 0.00 -17.32
C ASN A 4 29.30 1.42 -17.05
N CYS A 5 29.02 1.72 -15.78
CA CYS A 5 28.55 3.04 -15.36
C CYS A 5 29.73 3.89 -14.88
N MET A 6 30.32 4.68 -15.79
CA MET A 6 31.25 5.74 -15.41
C MET A 6 30.44 6.95 -14.92
N ALA A 7 30.14 7.00 -13.63
CA ALA A 7 29.50 8.14 -12.99
C ALA A 7 30.54 9.26 -12.77
N GLN A 8 30.71 10.13 -13.76
CA GLN A 8 31.26 11.47 -13.54
C GLN A 8 30.11 12.46 -13.39
N SER A 9 30.23 13.33 -12.38
CA SER A 9 29.30 14.41 -12.03
C SER A 9 28.81 15.19 -13.26
N GLN A 10 27.64 14.84 -13.78
CA GLN A 10 26.95 15.55 -14.85
C GLN A 10 25.47 15.68 -14.45
N LYS A 11 24.89 16.89 -14.63
CA LYS A 11 23.45 17.20 -14.40
C LYS A 11 22.50 16.49 -15.39
N LYS A 12 23.00 15.52 -16.14
CA LYS A 12 22.31 14.80 -17.19
C LYS A 12 22.86 13.38 -17.23
N LEU A 13 22.03 12.42 -16.86
CA LEU A 13 22.36 11.00 -16.96
C LEU A 13 21.83 10.51 -18.32
N ASN A 14 22.72 10.00 -19.16
CA ASN A 14 22.36 9.36 -20.42
C ASN A 14 22.56 7.85 -20.24
N ILE A 15 21.47 7.09 -20.28
CA ILE A 15 21.50 5.63 -20.21
C ILE A 15 21.11 5.12 -21.59
N ASN A 16 21.99 4.31 -22.18
CA ASN A 16 21.70 3.56 -23.41
C ASN A 16 21.40 2.13 -23.00
N VAL A 17 20.22 1.64 -23.39
CA VAL A 17 19.80 0.26 -23.12
C VAL A 17 19.44 -0.38 -24.45
N SER A 18 20.13 -1.47 -24.76
CA SER A 18 19.89 -2.33 -25.93
C SER A 18 19.40 -3.68 -25.44
N PHE A 19 18.28 -4.16 -25.98
CA PHE A 19 17.72 -5.45 -25.62
C PHE A 19 17.94 -6.47 -26.75
N GLU A 20 18.47 -7.65 -26.38
CA GLU A 20 18.55 -8.84 -27.24
C GLU A 20 17.93 -10.03 -26.47
N GLY A 21 16.88 -10.68 -27.00
CA GLY A 21 16.29 -11.92 -26.44
C GLY A 21 14.92 -11.77 -25.73
N GLU A 22 14.31 -12.88 -25.25
CA GLU A 22 12.94 -12.94 -24.69
C GLU A 22 12.76 -12.16 -23.35
N PHE A 23 11.62 -11.45 -23.23
CA PHE A 23 11.56 -10.08 -22.68
C PHE A 23 10.99 -9.88 -21.26
N ALA A 24 10.39 -10.88 -20.59
CA ALA A 24 9.59 -10.60 -19.39
C ALA A 24 10.40 -10.34 -18.10
N GLN A 25 11.64 -10.82 -17.99
CA GLN A 25 12.41 -10.75 -16.73
C GLN A 25 13.35 -9.53 -16.65
N TYR A 26 13.59 -8.83 -17.76
CA TYR A 26 14.60 -7.76 -17.81
C TYR A 26 14.02 -6.38 -17.50
N LEU A 27 12.73 -6.14 -17.72
CA LEU A 27 12.10 -4.83 -17.51
C LEU A 27 12.04 -4.47 -16.02
N THR A 28 11.71 -5.41 -15.15
CA THR A 28 11.59 -5.19 -13.70
C THR A 28 12.93 -4.87 -13.04
N GLU A 29 14.00 -5.58 -13.41
CA GLU A 29 15.35 -5.28 -12.92
C GLU A 29 15.87 -3.91 -13.40
N LEU A 30 15.52 -3.53 -14.63
CA LEU A 30 15.89 -2.23 -15.21
C LEU A 30 15.16 -1.07 -14.54
N ILE A 31 13.86 -1.22 -14.27
CA ILE A 31 13.04 -0.25 -13.54
C ILE A 31 13.61 -0.03 -12.12
N PHE A 32 13.98 -1.11 -11.43
CA PHE A 32 14.55 -1.03 -10.08
C PHE A 32 15.88 -0.26 -10.04
N LEU A 33 16.77 -0.53 -10.99
CA LEU A 33 18.06 0.16 -11.11
C LEU A 33 17.93 1.64 -11.49
N VAL A 34 17.00 1.97 -12.40
CA VAL A 34 16.73 3.36 -12.80
C VAL A 34 16.08 4.14 -11.66
N ASN A 35 15.10 3.56 -10.96
CA ASN A 35 14.44 4.21 -9.83
C ASN A 35 15.38 4.48 -8.66
N CYS A 36 16.33 3.58 -8.38
CA CYS A 36 17.31 3.78 -7.31
C CYS A 36 18.27 4.94 -7.60
N MET A 37 18.59 5.20 -8.87
CA MET A 37 19.49 6.30 -9.27
C MET A 37 18.77 7.63 -9.56
N ALA A 38 17.45 7.62 -9.79
CA ALA A 38 16.68 8.80 -10.19
C ALA A 38 16.23 9.72 -9.03
N GLN A 39 16.51 9.37 -7.76
CA GLN A 39 16.01 10.05 -6.55
C GLN A 39 16.42 11.54 -6.38
N SER A 40 17.05 12.18 -7.38
CA SER A 40 17.46 13.60 -7.31
C SER A 40 17.31 14.40 -8.62
N GLN A 41 16.80 13.85 -9.73
CA GLN A 41 16.75 14.58 -11.01
C GLN A 41 15.34 14.79 -11.56
N LYS A 42 15.01 16.05 -11.92
CA LYS A 42 13.69 16.45 -12.46
C LYS A 42 13.42 15.99 -13.90
N LYS A 43 14.45 15.55 -14.63
CA LYS A 43 14.34 15.11 -16.03
C LYS A 43 15.42 14.09 -16.36
N LEU A 44 15.00 12.93 -16.85
CA LEU A 44 15.87 11.85 -17.33
C LEU A 44 15.63 11.66 -18.83
N ASN A 45 16.71 11.50 -19.60
CA ASN A 45 16.62 11.19 -21.03
C ASN A 45 17.22 9.80 -21.24
N ILE A 46 16.41 8.85 -21.68
CA ILE A 46 16.83 7.49 -21.98
C ILE A 46 16.76 7.32 -23.50
N ASN A 47 17.81 6.76 -24.08
CA ASN A 47 17.78 6.33 -25.48
C ASN A 47 17.63 4.81 -25.52
N ILE A 48 16.57 4.36 -26.18
CA ILE A 48 16.21 2.94 -26.26
C ILE A 48 16.17 2.57 -27.73
N SER A 49 16.92 1.54 -28.08
CA SER A 49 16.89 0.94 -29.41
C SER A 49 16.13 -0.38 -29.35
N PHE A 50 15.13 -0.52 -30.20
CA PHE A 50 14.39 -1.75 -30.39
C PHE A 50 14.80 -2.37 -31.73
N GLU A 51 15.04 -3.67 -31.75
CA GLU A 51 15.33 -4.42 -32.97
C GLU A 51 14.22 -5.44 -33.25
N ASN A 52 14.09 -5.84 -34.52
CA ASN A 52 13.26 -6.97 -34.97
C ASN A 52 11.74 -6.77 -34.74
N GLU A 53 11.05 -7.83 -34.32
CA GLU A 53 9.58 -7.90 -34.25
C GLU A 53 8.97 -6.83 -33.33
N LEU A 54 9.64 -6.45 -32.25
CA LEU A 54 9.17 -5.39 -31.35
C LEU A 54 9.16 -4.01 -32.01
N ALA A 55 10.16 -3.71 -32.84
CA ALA A 55 10.18 -2.45 -33.58
C ALA A 55 9.01 -2.38 -34.57
N GLN A 56 8.68 -3.50 -35.21
CA GLN A 56 7.52 -3.60 -36.09
C GLN A 56 6.21 -3.42 -35.32
N TYR A 57 6.04 -4.15 -34.21
CA TYR A 57 4.86 -4.06 -33.36
C TYR A 57 4.59 -2.63 -32.86
N LEU A 58 5.63 -1.94 -32.37
CA LEU A 58 5.51 -0.54 -31.92
C LEU A 58 5.14 0.41 -33.07
N THR A 59 5.65 0.13 -34.28
CA THR A 59 5.31 0.91 -35.47
C THR A 59 3.85 0.70 -35.86
N ASP A 60 3.38 -0.56 -35.89
CA ASP A 60 2.00 -0.90 -36.24
C ASP A 60 1.02 -0.25 -35.25
N MET A 61 1.33 -0.26 -33.95
CA MET A 61 0.51 0.39 -32.93
C MET A 61 0.51 1.91 -33.04
N ALA A 62 1.66 2.52 -33.33
CA ALA A 62 1.76 3.95 -33.57
C ALA A 62 0.89 4.39 -34.76
N GLU A 63 0.89 3.59 -35.84
CA GLU A 63 0.05 3.82 -37.01
C GLU A 63 -1.44 3.65 -36.69
N MET A 64 -1.82 2.58 -35.99
CA MET A 64 -3.22 2.32 -35.62
C MET A 64 -3.81 3.42 -34.74
N GLU A 65 -3.03 3.93 -33.77
CA GLU A 65 -3.50 4.94 -32.83
C GLU A 65 -3.26 6.38 -33.32
N ASN A 66 -2.63 6.56 -34.49
CA ASN A 66 -2.18 7.86 -35.00
C ASN A 66 -1.37 8.65 -33.95
N LYS A 67 -0.47 7.95 -33.29
CA LYS A 67 0.43 8.47 -32.26
C LYS A 67 1.88 8.27 -32.70
N THR A 68 2.79 9.00 -32.10
CA THR A 68 4.22 8.72 -32.24
C THR A 68 4.59 7.48 -31.41
N ILE A 69 5.65 6.76 -31.83
CA ILE A 69 6.19 5.63 -31.05
C ILE A 69 6.53 6.05 -29.61
N GLN A 70 6.95 7.30 -29.41
CA GLN A 70 7.22 7.87 -28.08
C GLN A 70 5.95 7.95 -27.23
N GLU A 71 4.83 8.36 -27.81
CA GLU A 71 3.54 8.45 -27.09
C GLU A 71 2.99 7.07 -26.75
N VAL A 72 3.14 6.10 -27.64
CA VAL A 72 2.76 4.69 -27.39
C VAL A 72 3.60 4.08 -26.26
N LEU A 73 4.92 4.34 -26.26
CA LEU A 73 5.78 3.92 -25.15
C LEU A 73 5.41 4.62 -23.85
N VAL A 74 5.09 5.91 -23.90
CA VAL A 74 4.63 6.64 -22.72
C VAL A 74 3.29 6.11 -22.22
N SER A 75 2.37 5.67 -23.08
CA SER A 75 1.11 5.06 -22.63
C SER A 75 1.35 3.70 -21.97
N PHE A 76 2.17 2.82 -22.55
CA PHE A 76 2.49 1.54 -21.90
C PHE A 76 3.19 1.75 -20.56
N VAL A 77 4.18 2.63 -20.54
CA VAL A 77 4.88 2.95 -19.31
C VAL A 77 3.91 3.54 -18.28
N LYS A 78 3.00 4.44 -18.68
CA LYS A 78 1.98 4.98 -17.77
C LYS A 78 0.99 3.92 -17.30
N GLU A 79 0.53 3.02 -18.16
CA GLU A 79 -0.39 1.94 -17.81
C GLU A 79 0.26 0.97 -16.81
N GLU A 80 1.48 0.52 -17.10
CA GLU A 80 2.28 -0.31 -16.19
C GLU A 80 2.58 0.42 -14.87
N PHE A 81 2.91 1.72 -14.93
CA PHE A 81 3.10 2.53 -13.72
C PHE A 81 1.80 2.83 -12.98
N GLU A 82 0.64 2.95 -13.64
CA GLU A 82 -0.64 3.19 -12.98
C GLU A 82 -1.05 1.95 -12.17
N GLU A 83 -0.81 0.75 -12.70
CA GLU A 83 -0.99 -0.51 -11.95
C GLU A 83 -0.02 -0.64 -10.76
N ASP A 84 1.27 -0.30 -10.96
CA ASP A 84 2.28 -0.34 -9.88
C ASP A 84 2.13 0.79 -8.84
N ILE A 85 1.65 1.97 -9.26
CA ILE A 85 1.35 3.12 -8.40
C ILE A 85 0.07 2.84 -7.61
N GLU A 86 -0.94 2.18 -8.18
CA GLU A 86 -2.13 1.77 -7.42
C GLU A 86 -1.74 0.73 -6.35
N LEU A 87 -0.87 -0.23 -6.68
CA LEU A 87 -0.33 -1.20 -5.72
C LEU A 87 0.58 -0.59 -4.64
N SER A 88 1.33 0.48 -4.95
CA SER A 88 2.20 1.16 -3.96
C SER A 88 1.51 2.28 -3.18
N LYS A 89 0.50 2.97 -3.75
CA LYS A 89 -0.39 3.88 -3.01
C LYS A 89 -1.26 3.15 -2.00
N ILE A 90 -1.55 1.87 -2.23
CA ILE A 90 -2.14 0.95 -1.25
C ILE A 90 -1.20 0.72 -0.04
N ALA A 91 0.12 0.91 -0.19
CA ALA A 91 1.11 0.71 0.86
C ALA A 91 1.47 2.00 1.62
N ASP A 92 1.64 3.14 0.94
CA ASP A 92 2.28 4.33 1.56
C ASP A 92 1.46 5.65 1.56
N GLU A 93 0.27 5.74 0.94
CA GLU A 93 -0.56 6.98 0.92
C GLU A 93 -1.91 6.89 1.65
N ARG A 94 -2.11 5.90 2.54
CA ARG A 94 -3.36 5.75 3.34
C ARG A 94 -3.31 6.33 4.76
N ASP A 95 -2.46 7.32 5.00
CA ASP A 95 -2.44 8.09 6.26
C ASP A 95 -3.07 9.50 6.13
N ALA A 96 -3.82 9.77 5.06
CA ALA A 96 -4.56 11.02 4.90
C ALA A 96 -6.07 10.83 5.14
N GLU A 97 -6.47 11.05 6.40
CA GLU A 97 -7.76 11.68 6.79
C GLU A 97 -9.05 10.99 6.30
N GLY A 98 -9.21 9.71 6.61
CA GLY A 98 -10.52 9.05 6.60
C GLY A 98 -10.94 8.71 8.02
N THR A 99 -12.02 9.31 8.52
CA THR A 99 -12.64 8.88 9.78
C THR A 99 -13.05 7.42 9.64
N GLU A 100 -12.27 6.50 10.19
CA GLU A 100 -12.60 5.07 10.20
C GLU A 100 -13.97 4.91 10.86
N ILE A 101 -14.92 4.29 10.15
CA ILE A 101 -16.28 4.10 10.64
C ILE A 101 -16.21 3.01 11.71
N VAL A 102 -16.58 3.34 12.95
CA VAL A 102 -16.57 2.36 14.04
C VAL A 102 -17.92 1.69 14.13
N ASP A 103 -17.93 0.38 13.90
CA ASP A 103 -19.09 -0.49 14.06
C ASP A 103 -18.95 -1.38 15.30
N TYR A 104 -20.08 -1.78 15.90
CA TYR A 104 -20.12 -2.60 17.11
C TYR A 104 -20.94 -3.85 16.86
N LYS A 105 -20.38 -5.02 17.19
CA LYS A 105 -21.19 -6.25 17.25
C LYS A 105 -22.28 -6.15 18.32
N ASP A 106 -23.42 -6.78 18.09
CA ASP A 106 -24.56 -6.83 19.01
C ASP A 106 -24.16 -7.23 20.43
N ASN A 107 -23.32 -8.26 20.59
CA ASN A 107 -22.87 -8.70 21.91
C ASN A 107 -22.08 -7.62 22.67
N VAL A 108 -21.41 -6.71 21.96
CA VAL A 108 -20.63 -5.63 22.56
C VAL A 108 -21.56 -4.55 23.12
N THR A 109 -22.58 -4.17 22.37
CA THR A 109 -23.55 -3.14 22.77
C THR A 109 -24.52 -3.65 23.83
N GLU A 110 -24.91 -4.93 23.76
CA GLU A 110 -25.89 -5.53 24.66
C GLU A 110 -25.28 -6.00 25.99
N ASN A 111 -24.07 -6.57 25.97
CA ASN A 111 -23.49 -7.23 27.13
C ASN A 111 -22.17 -6.60 27.58
N ASP A 112 -21.20 -6.48 26.67
CA ASP A 112 -19.83 -6.14 27.10
C ASP A 112 -19.75 -4.72 27.66
N ILE A 113 -20.19 -3.69 26.91
CA ILE A 113 -20.13 -2.29 27.34
C ILE A 113 -21.02 -2.03 28.57
N PRO A 114 -22.29 -2.48 28.62
CA PRO A 114 -23.14 -2.28 29.79
C PRO A 114 -22.67 -3.01 31.06
N SER A 115 -21.91 -4.10 30.92
CA SER A 115 -21.34 -4.83 32.07
C SER A 115 -20.15 -4.12 32.73
N LEU A 116 -19.61 -3.08 32.10
CA LEU A 116 -18.46 -2.34 32.62
C LEU A 116 -18.88 -1.35 33.72
N PRO A 117 -18.00 -1.10 34.70
CA PRO A 117 -18.19 0.05 35.59
C PRO A 117 -18.24 1.36 34.78
N VAL A 118 -19.10 2.30 35.16
CA VAL A 118 -19.35 3.57 34.45
C VAL A 118 -18.05 4.33 34.11
N THR A 119 -17.08 4.34 35.01
CA THR A 119 -15.78 5.01 34.79
C THR A 119 -14.91 4.31 33.74
N ILE A 120 -15.06 3.00 33.59
CA ILE A 120 -14.37 2.20 32.58
C ILE A 120 -15.08 2.31 31.25
N GLU A 121 -16.42 2.28 31.24
CA GLU A 121 -17.23 2.46 30.04
C GLU A 121 -16.86 3.76 29.32
N ALA A 122 -16.83 4.89 30.05
CA ALA A 122 -16.45 6.19 29.50
C ALA A 122 -15.01 6.17 28.95
N ARG A 123 -14.08 5.49 29.63
CA ARG A 123 -12.70 5.34 29.17
C ARG A 123 -12.58 4.48 27.92
N VAL A 124 -13.41 3.44 27.79
CA VAL A 124 -13.44 2.55 26.63
C VAL A 124 -13.98 3.32 25.42
N LYS A 125 -15.14 3.98 25.55
CA LYS A 125 -15.73 4.79 24.47
C LYS A 125 -14.75 5.86 24.00
N ARG A 126 -14.15 6.61 24.93
CA ARG A 126 -13.14 7.61 24.57
C ARG A 126 -11.92 7.02 23.89
N ALA A 127 -11.44 5.86 24.35
CA ALA A 127 -10.30 5.19 23.71
C ALA A 127 -10.63 4.68 22.29
N ILE A 128 -11.88 4.34 22.01
CA ILE A 128 -12.34 3.99 20.67
C ILE A 128 -12.31 5.24 19.80
N ASP A 129 -12.98 6.31 20.25
CA ASP A 129 -13.15 7.55 19.48
C ASP A 129 -11.85 8.33 19.27
N GLU A 130 -10.89 8.28 20.20
CA GLU A 130 -9.62 9.02 20.11
C GLU A 130 -8.49 8.23 19.42
N ARG A 131 -8.61 6.90 19.34
CA ARG A 131 -7.49 6.03 18.89
C ARG A 131 -7.87 5.22 17.67
N LEU A 132 -9.00 4.53 17.69
CA LEU A 132 -9.38 3.63 16.60
C LEU A 132 -9.85 4.39 15.36
N THR A 133 -10.28 5.63 15.50
CA THR A 133 -10.63 6.54 14.40
C THR A 133 -9.41 7.20 13.75
N VAL A 134 -8.28 7.25 14.47
CA VAL A 134 -7.06 7.95 14.05
C VAL A 134 -6.09 6.99 13.37
N ASP A 135 -5.75 5.90 14.04
CA ASP A 135 -4.80 4.92 13.51
C ASP A 135 -5.05 3.53 14.14
N PRO A 136 -6.09 2.82 13.68
CA PRO A 136 -6.43 1.51 14.22
C PRO A 136 -5.36 0.47 13.91
N VAL A 137 -4.49 0.69 12.91
CA VAL A 137 -3.43 -0.26 12.55
C VAL A 137 -2.29 -0.19 13.55
N ASN A 138 -1.70 0.98 13.79
CA ASN A 138 -0.51 1.09 14.63
C ASN A 138 -0.83 1.13 16.13
N LEU A 139 -2.01 1.64 16.53
CA LEU A 139 -2.38 1.74 17.95
C LEU A 139 -2.83 0.41 18.56
N GLY A 140 -3.19 -0.58 17.73
CA GLY A 140 -3.53 -1.93 18.15
C GLY A 140 -2.43 -2.95 17.90
N LYS A 141 -2.34 -3.94 18.78
CA LYS A 141 -1.46 -5.09 18.58
C LYS A 141 -2.21 -6.22 17.89
N ALA A 142 -1.68 -6.70 16.77
CA ALA A 142 -2.20 -7.86 16.07
C ALA A 142 -2.22 -9.10 16.98
N LEU A 143 -3.35 -9.82 16.99
CA LEU A 143 -3.49 -11.10 17.65
C LEU A 143 -3.05 -12.23 16.71
N ARG A 144 -2.67 -13.37 17.29
CA ARG A 144 -2.20 -14.57 16.56
C ARG A 144 -3.06 -15.78 16.95
N GLY A 145 -2.94 -16.86 16.19
CA GLY A 145 -3.68 -18.11 16.44
C GLY A 145 -5.13 -18.02 16.00
N ARG A 146 -6.08 -18.54 16.80
CA ARG A 146 -7.52 -18.55 16.46
C ARG A 146 -8.14 -17.16 16.27
N LEU A 147 -7.54 -16.14 16.90
CA LEU A 147 -7.94 -14.74 16.76
C LEU A 147 -7.08 -13.98 15.72
N GLY A 148 -6.36 -14.72 14.86
CA GLY A 148 -5.63 -14.15 13.73
C GLY A 148 -6.55 -13.31 12.84
N GLY A 149 -6.07 -12.16 12.40
CA GLY A 149 -6.88 -11.17 11.68
C GLY A 149 -7.63 -10.17 12.57
N SER A 150 -7.58 -10.34 13.90
CA SER A 150 -8.09 -9.35 14.86
C SER A 150 -6.94 -8.60 15.54
N ARG A 151 -7.24 -7.42 16.09
CA ARG A 151 -6.30 -6.57 16.83
C ARG A 151 -6.82 -6.31 18.23
N ARG A 152 -5.88 -6.00 19.13
CA ARG A 152 -6.15 -5.67 20.53
C ARG A 152 -5.68 -4.26 20.84
N LEU A 153 -6.57 -3.44 21.39
CA LEU A 153 -6.25 -2.19 22.07
C LEU A 153 -6.29 -2.38 23.59
N ARG A 154 -5.34 -1.80 24.31
CA ARG A 154 -5.27 -1.85 25.78
C ARG A 154 -5.82 -0.55 26.38
N VAL A 155 -6.80 -0.69 27.27
CA VAL A 155 -7.40 0.43 28.03
C VAL A 155 -7.30 0.10 29.52
N GLY A 156 -6.17 0.46 30.14
CA GLY A 156 -5.86 0.10 31.52
C GLY A 156 -5.79 -1.42 31.73
N SER A 157 -6.71 -1.96 32.54
CA SER A 157 -6.88 -3.41 32.78
C SER A 157 -7.86 -4.08 31.81
N TYR A 158 -8.51 -3.32 30.95
CA TYR A 158 -9.44 -3.79 29.94
C TYR A 158 -8.76 -3.89 28.57
N ARG A 159 -9.35 -4.72 27.71
CA ARG A 159 -8.94 -4.93 26.33
C ARG A 159 -10.15 -4.77 25.44
N ILE A 160 -9.91 -4.19 24.27
CA ILE A 160 -10.87 -4.06 23.18
C ILE A 160 -10.31 -4.90 22.05
N ILE A 161 -11.09 -5.86 21.55
CA ILE A 161 -10.74 -6.69 20.39
C ILE A 161 -11.58 -6.19 19.22
N TYR A 162 -10.91 -5.89 18.11
CA TYR A 162 -11.55 -5.33 16.93
C TYR A 162 -10.91 -5.90 15.66
N LYS A 163 -11.62 -5.75 14.55
CA LYS A 163 -11.15 -6.05 13.19
C LYS A 163 -11.14 -4.77 12.38
N ILE A 164 -10.24 -4.73 11.40
CA ILE A 164 -10.15 -3.62 10.45
C ILE A 164 -10.49 -4.20 9.09
N ASP A 165 -11.51 -3.65 8.46
CA ASP A 165 -11.76 -3.84 7.04
C ASP A 165 -11.12 -2.68 6.28
N LYS A 166 -10.03 -2.96 5.54
CA LYS A 166 -9.29 -1.96 4.79
C LYS A 166 -9.98 -1.54 3.49
N LEU A 167 -10.93 -2.32 3.00
CA LEU A 167 -11.69 -1.99 1.80
C LEU A 167 -12.84 -1.04 2.16
N GLU A 168 -13.52 -1.35 3.26
CA GLU A 168 -14.69 -0.59 3.73
C GLU A 168 -14.33 0.52 4.76
N HIS A 169 -13.04 0.73 5.06
CA HIS A 169 -12.56 1.70 6.07
C HIS A 169 -13.35 1.62 7.39
N THR A 170 -13.62 0.38 7.82
CA THR A 170 -14.51 0.09 8.94
C THR A 170 -13.77 -0.67 10.02
N VAL A 171 -13.89 -0.17 11.26
CA VAL A 171 -13.37 -0.82 12.46
C VAL A 171 -14.53 -1.47 13.21
N THR A 172 -14.65 -2.79 13.11
CA THR A 172 -15.67 -3.54 13.85
C THR A 172 -15.15 -3.98 15.20
N ILE A 173 -15.76 -3.47 16.27
CA ILE A 173 -15.49 -3.90 17.64
C ILE A 173 -16.21 -5.22 17.89
N THR A 174 -15.42 -6.25 18.16
CA THR A 174 -15.91 -7.62 18.34
C THR A 174 -16.17 -7.96 19.79
N GLU A 175 -15.31 -7.52 20.71
CA GLU A 175 -15.39 -7.85 22.13
C GLU A 175 -14.73 -6.76 22.98
N VAL A 176 -15.29 -6.51 24.17
CA VAL A 176 -14.70 -5.65 25.20
C VAL A 176 -14.72 -6.37 26.54
N GLY A 177 -13.58 -6.41 27.24
CA GLY A 177 -13.55 -7.15 28.49
C GLY A 177 -12.31 -6.95 29.34
N HIS A 178 -12.40 -7.41 30.59
CA HIS A 178 -11.26 -7.43 31.50
C HIS A 178 -10.20 -8.41 30.99
N ARG A 179 -8.93 -8.11 31.27
CA ARG A 179 -7.79 -8.94 30.80
C ARG A 179 -7.88 -10.42 31.14
N ASP A 180 -8.55 -10.75 32.23
CA ASP A 180 -8.60 -12.10 32.81
C ASP A 180 -9.78 -12.92 32.27
N SER A 181 -10.81 -12.26 31.73
CA SER A 181 -12.03 -12.90 31.20
C SER A 181 -12.05 -12.95 29.67
N ILE A 182 -11.47 -11.96 28.99
CA ILE A 182 -11.62 -11.78 27.54
C ILE A 182 -10.98 -12.90 26.69
N TYR A 183 -10.05 -13.67 27.24
CA TYR A 183 -9.41 -14.79 26.51
C TYR A 183 -10.03 -16.16 26.80
N LYS A 184 -11.08 -16.22 27.61
CA LYS A 184 -11.70 -17.47 28.06
C LYS A 184 -13.03 -17.77 27.38
N ARG A 185 -13.46 -16.91 26.45
CA ARG A 185 -14.67 -17.09 25.64
C ARG A 185 -14.36 -17.87 24.37
#